data_AF-A0A1L7RS93-F1
#
_entry.id   AF-A0A1L7RS93-F1
#
_cell.length_a   1.000
_cell.length_b   1.000
_cell.length_c   1.000
_cell.angle_alpha   90.00
_cell.angle_beta   90.00
_cell.angle_gamma   90.00
#
_symmetry.space_group_name_H-M   'P 1'
#
loop_
_entity.id
_entity.type
_entity.pdbx_description
1 polymer ?
#
loop_
_entity_poly.entity_id
_entity_poly.type
_entity_poly.pdbx_seq_one_letter_code
_entity_poly.pdbx_strand_id
1 'polypeptide(L)'
;MGNASNVDDERCLLVLPGLNYPAQLPGLYLPMRALSLEGWKVFHGQWELADLSAPERRAAVSEAAAEFVCRTAGAGRRLIMAKSLGTLAAGCAADHAIPAVWVTPLLRDDRCVRDIARSSAPALLVAGSRDWAWDDAAARRTGKRRLQLGTCDHALLTGDWREEVEMLEVLTSAVADFARDFTCVNSGV
;
A
#
# COMPACT_ATOMS: atom_id res chain seq x y z
N MET A 1 11.64 12.11 -34.73
CA MET A 1 10.23 12.21 -34.28
C MET A 1 10.18 11.59 -32.90
N GLY A 2 10.32 12.41 -31.86
CA GLY A 2 10.28 11.94 -30.48
C GLY A 2 8.85 11.62 -30.10
N ASN A 3 8.59 10.39 -29.66
CA ASN A 3 7.33 10.03 -29.02
C ASN A 3 7.25 10.86 -27.73
N ALA A 4 6.44 11.90 -27.73
CA ALA A 4 5.92 12.45 -26.50
C ALA A 4 5.07 11.33 -25.88
N SER A 5 5.69 10.51 -25.03
CA SER A 5 4.98 9.62 -24.12
C SER A 5 3.95 10.49 -23.40
N ASN A 6 2.68 10.19 -23.61
CA ASN A 6 1.58 10.95 -23.07
C ASN A 6 1.69 10.89 -21.53
N VAL A 7 2.25 11.94 -20.92
CA VAL A 7 2.55 11.99 -19.48
C VAL A 7 1.26 11.77 -18.67
N ASP A 8 0.11 12.12 -19.26
CA ASP A 8 -1.24 11.93 -18.75
C ASP A 8 -1.69 10.46 -18.58
N ASP A 9 -0.96 9.47 -19.09
CA ASP A 9 -1.28 8.04 -18.90
C ASP A 9 -0.22 7.29 -18.06
N GLU A 10 0.76 8.01 -17.48
CA GLU A 10 1.75 7.39 -16.58
C GLU A 10 1.05 6.86 -15.32
N ARG A 11 1.27 5.57 -15.03
CA ARG A 11 0.76 4.88 -13.84
C ARG A 11 1.91 4.67 -12.87
N CYS A 12 1.83 5.29 -11.70
CA CYS A 12 2.89 5.27 -10.71
C CYS A 12 2.48 4.53 -9.43
N LEU A 13 3.29 3.58 -8.99
CA LEU A 13 3.13 2.84 -7.74
C LEU A 13 4.23 3.25 -6.77
N LEU A 14 3.86 3.63 -5.55
CA LEU A 14 4.77 3.71 -4.41
C LEU A 14 4.61 2.48 -3.51
N VAL A 15 5.73 1.83 -3.20
CA VAL A 15 5.78 0.72 -2.24
C VAL A 15 6.53 1.14 -0.97
N LEU A 16 5.85 1.16 0.17
CA LEU A 16 6.46 1.56 1.45
C LEU A 16 6.62 0.35 2.40
N PRO A 17 7.87 -0.01 2.76
CA PRO A 17 8.14 -1.18 3.58
C PRO A 17 7.76 -1.00 5.06
N GLY A 18 7.72 -2.13 5.78
CA GLY A 18 7.62 -2.15 7.23
C GLY A 18 8.99 -1.97 7.89
N LEU A 19 9.03 -1.83 9.22
CA LEU A 19 10.27 -1.58 9.97
C LEU A 19 11.37 -2.62 9.69
N ASN A 20 11.02 -3.91 9.74
CA ASN A 20 11.90 -5.05 9.47
C ASN A 20 11.38 -5.90 8.31
N TYR A 21 10.69 -5.27 7.35
CA TYR A 21 10.08 -5.96 6.22
C TYR A 21 10.32 -5.12 4.96
N PRO A 22 11.47 -5.31 4.29
CA PRO A 22 11.84 -4.51 3.13
C PRO A 22 10.95 -4.86 1.92
N ALA A 23 10.91 -3.96 0.92
CA ALA A 23 10.04 -4.11 -0.26
C ALA A 23 10.38 -5.35 -1.12
N GLN A 24 11.58 -5.91 -0.94
CA GLN A 24 12.08 -7.09 -1.62
C GLN A 24 11.50 -8.41 -1.09
N LEU A 25 10.82 -8.39 0.06
CA LEU A 25 10.16 -9.60 0.57
C LEU A 25 8.87 -9.91 -0.20
N PRO A 26 8.49 -11.20 -0.35
CA PRO A 26 7.48 -11.64 -1.30
C PRO A 26 6.13 -10.92 -1.22
N GLY A 27 5.66 -10.57 -0.01
CA GLY A 27 4.37 -9.92 0.20
C GLY A 27 4.28 -8.50 -0.36
N LEU A 28 5.41 -7.85 -0.63
CA LEU A 28 5.45 -6.57 -1.35
C LEU A 28 6.03 -6.74 -2.75
N TYR A 29 7.04 -7.59 -2.91
CA TYR A 29 7.73 -7.79 -4.18
C TYR A 29 6.83 -8.37 -5.27
N LEU A 30 6.01 -9.38 -4.96
CA LEU A 30 5.16 -10.04 -5.97
C LEU A 30 4.06 -9.11 -6.50
N PRO A 31 3.27 -8.41 -5.65
CA PRO A 31 2.33 -7.40 -6.15
C PRO A 31 3.02 -6.27 -6.91
N MET A 32 4.14 -5.76 -6.39
CA MET A 32 4.93 -4.72 -7.06
C MET A 32 5.38 -5.16 -8.46
N ARG A 33 5.84 -6.41 -8.59
CA ARG A 33 6.28 -6.99 -9.86
C ARG A 33 5.11 -7.21 -10.82
N ALA A 34 3.96 -7.67 -10.33
CA ALA A 34 2.75 -7.81 -11.14
C ALA A 34 2.36 -6.47 -11.77
N LEU A 35 2.28 -5.39 -10.99
CA LEU A 35 1.96 -4.07 -11.50
C LEU A 35 3.06 -3.53 -12.45
N SER A 36 4.34 -3.79 -12.16
CA SER A 36 5.42 -3.40 -13.07
C SER A 36 5.31 -4.09 -14.43
N LEU A 37 4.95 -5.37 -14.47
CA LEU A 37 4.69 -6.11 -15.71
C LEU A 37 3.46 -5.58 -16.47
N GLU A 38 2.50 -4.98 -15.77
CA GLU A 38 1.37 -4.27 -16.37
C GLU A 38 1.70 -2.82 -16.79
N GLY A 39 2.97 -2.41 -16.69
CA GLY A 39 3.45 -1.11 -17.15
C GLY A 39 3.39 0.01 -16.11
N TRP A 40 3.20 -0.32 -14.82
CA TRP A 40 3.34 0.67 -13.76
C TRP A 40 4.81 1.02 -13.52
N LYS A 41 5.10 2.30 -13.38
CA LYS A 41 6.37 2.81 -12.90
C LYS A 41 6.41 2.69 -11.39
N VAL A 42 7.40 1.97 -10.88
CA VAL A 42 7.49 1.62 -9.46
C VAL A 42 8.53 2.48 -8.75
N PHE A 43 8.14 3.03 -7.61
CA PHE A 43 8.99 3.66 -6.60
C PHE A 43 8.87 2.82 -5.33
N HIS A 44 9.96 2.61 -4.61
CA HIS A 44 9.87 1.94 -3.31
C HIS A 44 10.81 2.56 -2.29
N GLY A 45 10.34 2.65 -1.04
CA GLY A 45 11.15 3.08 0.08
C GLY A 45 12.32 2.13 0.30
N GLN A 46 13.50 2.69 0.54
CA GLN A 46 14.67 1.98 1.03
C GLN A 46 15.15 2.73 2.25
N TRP A 47 14.89 2.18 3.43
CA TRP A 47 15.21 2.83 4.68
C TRP A 47 15.56 1.83 5.77
N GLU A 48 16.34 2.29 6.73
CA GLU A 48 16.58 1.65 8.02
C GLU A 48 16.08 2.61 9.09
N LEU A 49 14.86 2.38 9.59
CA LEU A 49 14.20 3.27 10.54
C LEU A 49 14.19 2.68 11.97
N ALA A 50 14.89 1.57 12.19
CA ALA A 50 14.94 0.83 13.45
C ALA A 50 15.38 1.71 14.63
N ASP A 51 16.35 2.59 14.42
CA ASP A 51 16.92 3.41 15.49
C ASP A 51 16.17 4.73 15.74
N LEU A 52 15.19 5.04 14.90
CA LEU A 52 14.40 6.27 15.02
C LEU A 52 13.26 6.12 16.04
N SER A 53 12.91 7.22 16.70
CA SER A 53 11.72 7.32 17.55
C SER A 53 10.43 7.23 16.72
N ALA A 54 9.30 6.90 17.36
CA ALA A 54 8.02 6.78 16.65
C ALA A 54 7.61 8.06 15.88
N PRO A 55 7.77 9.29 16.42
CA PRO A 55 7.53 10.51 15.66
C PRO A 55 8.45 10.68 14.44
N GLU A 56 9.73 10.37 14.59
CA GLU A 56 10.72 10.46 13.48
C GLU A 56 10.42 9.46 12.38
N ARG A 57 10.09 8.21 12.73
CA ARG A 57 9.66 7.20 11.74
C ARG A 57 8.43 7.68 10.96
N ARG A 58 7.44 8.26 11.66
CA ARG A 58 6.24 8.80 11.01
C ARG A 58 6.58 9.96 10.06
N ALA A 59 7.46 10.85 10.49
CA ALA A 59 7.93 11.97 9.65
C ALA A 59 8.61 11.44 8.39
N ALA A 60 9.54 10.49 8.52
CA ALA A 60 10.25 9.87 7.39
C ALA A 60 9.29 9.19 6.40
N VAL A 61 8.31 8.42 6.89
CA VAL A 61 7.28 7.79 6.03
C VAL A 61 6.43 8.84 5.32
N SER A 62 6.07 9.94 6.00
CA SER A 62 5.26 11.01 5.42
C SER A 62 6.04 11.78 4.36
N GLU A 63 7.33 12.03 4.60
CA GLU A 63 8.24 12.69 3.66
C GLU A 63 8.41 11.87 2.38
N ALA A 64 8.64 10.56 2.50
CA ALA A 64 8.75 9.68 1.32
C ALA A 64 7.45 9.65 0.48
N ALA A 65 6.29 9.66 1.14
CA ALA A 65 5.02 9.74 0.44
C ALA A 65 4.85 11.10 -0.26
N ALA A 66 5.22 12.20 0.39
CA ALA A 66 5.20 13.53 -0.20
C ALA A 66 6.17 13.67 -1.38
N GLU A 67 7.38 13.11 -1.28
CA GLU A 67 8.35 13.07 -2.38
C GLU A 67 7.78 12.34 -3.59
N PHE A 68 7.15 11.19 -3.38
CA PHE A 68 6.45 10.47 -4.44
C PHE A 68 5.37 11.32 -5.10
N VAL A 69 4.54 12.01 -4.32
CA VAL A 69 3.51 12.92 -4.84
C VAL A 69 4.12 14.00 -5.72
N CYS A 70 5.20 14.65 -5.26
CA CYS A 70 5.91 15.67 -6.02
C CYS A 70 6.49 15.12 -7.33
N ARG A 71 7.16 13.96 -7.28
CA ARG A 71 7.81 13.33 -8.43
C ARG A 71 6.83 12.80 -9.46
N THR A 72 5.60 12.56 -9.06
CA THR A 72 4.53 11.99 -9.91
C THR A 72 3.38 12.97 -10.11
N ALA A 73 3.61 14.27 -9.93
CA ALA A 73 2.58 15.31 -10.04
C ALA A 73 1.86 15.32 -11.41
N GLY A 74 2.54 14.90 -12.48
CA GLY A 74 1.96 14.77 -13.82
C GLY A 74 1.44 13.36 -14.17
N ALA A 75 1.56 12.39 -13.25
CA ALA A 75 1.12 11.03 -13.54
C ALA A 75 -0.41 10.95 -13.55
N GLY A 76 -0.98 10.38 -14.62
CA GLY A 76 -2.42 10.18 -14.74
C GLY A 76 -3.00 9.31 -13.62
N ARG A 77 -2.20 8.38 -13.07
CA ARG A 77 -2.63 7.53 -11.95
C ARG A 77 -1.51 7.29 -10.94
N ARG A 78 -1.88 7.28 -9.67
CA ARG A 78 -1.00 7.01 -8.53
C ARG A 78 -1.64 5.97 -7.62
N LEU A 79 -0.82 5.08 -7.07
CA LEU A 79 -1.21 4.06 -6.09
C LEU A 79 -0.14 3.99 -4.99
N ILE A 80 -0.57 3.83 -3.75
CA ILE A 80 0.32 3.51 -2.63
C ILE A 80 0.04 2.09 -2.15
N MET A 81 1.05 1.24 -2.09
CA MET A 81 1.01 -0.04 -1.39
C MET A 81 1.97 0.04 -0.20
N ALA A 82 1.48 -0.11 1.02
CA ALA A 82 2.33 0.07 2.19
C ALA A 82 2.09 -0.99 3.26
N LYS A 83 3.16 -1.41 3.92
CA LYS A 83 3.12 -2.48 4.93
C LYS A 83 3.47 -1.97 6.32
N SER A 84 2.67 -2.32 7.33
CA SER A 84 2.93 -1.99 8.75
C SER A 84 3.37 -0.52 8.93
N LEU A 85 4.63 -0.25 9.23
CA LEU A 85 5.19 1.11 9.34
C LEU A 85 4.89 1.99 8.12
N GLY A 86 4.94 1.46 6.91
CA GLY A 86 4.61 2.22 5.70
C GLY A 86 3.18 2.76 5.71
N THR A 87 2.25 2.14 6.44
CA THR A 87 0.85 2.61 6.53
C THR A 87 0.69 3.94 7.26
N LEU A 88 1.77 4.44 7.89
CA LEU A 88 1.79 5.81 8.41
C LEU A 88 1.72 6.88 7.30
N ALA A 89 1.89 6.48 6.02
CA ALA A 89 1.65 7.33 4.86
C ALA A 89 0.16 7.61 4.57
N ALA A 90 -0.77 6.98 5.31
CA ALA A 90 -2.20 7.15 5.11
C ALA A 90 -2.66 8.62 5.12
N GLY A 91 -2.02 9.47 5.92
CA GLY A 91 -2.32 10.90 5.95
C GLY A 91 -2.05 11.57 4.61
N CYS A 92 -0.86 11.35 4.04
CA CYS A 92 -0.50 11.87 2.72
C CYS A 92 -1.41 11.30 1.62
N ALA A 93 -1.71 9.99 1.66
CA ALA A 93 -2.64 9.39 0.72
C ALA A 93 -4.03 10.04 0.76
N ALA A 94 -4.53 10.34 1.96
CA ALA A 94 -5.81 11.01 2.15
C ALA A 94 -5.80 12.47 1.67
N ASP A 95 -4.73 13.23 1.98
CA ASP A 95 -4.59 14.64 1.58
C ASP A 95 -4.55 14.82 0.07
N HIS A 96 -4.04 13.82 -0.66
CA HIS A 96 -3.90 13.86 -2.11
C HIS A 96 -4.90 12.95 -2.85
N ALA A 97 -5.88 12.38 -2.14
CA ALA A 97 -6.87 11.45 -2.69
C ALA A 97 -6.25 10.31 -3.53
N ILE A 98 -5.15 9.72 -3.03
CA ILE A 98 -4.44 8.63 -3.70
C ILE A 98 -5.02 7.29 -3.25
N PRO A 99 -5.48 6.42 -4.17
CA PRO A 99 -5.87 5.05 -3.85
C PRO A 99 -4.75 4.28 -3.15
N ALA A 100 -5.10 3.40 -2.22
CA ALA A 100 -4.09 2.70 -1.42
C ALA A 100 -4.43 1.26 -1.02
N VAL A 101 -3.40 0.42 -0.96
CA VAL A 101 -3.44 -0.92 -0.35
C VAL A 101 -2.60 -0.90 0.92
N TRP A 102 -3.25 -1.13 2.06
CA TRP A 102 -2.65 -1.15 3.39
C TRP A 102 -2.48 -2.60 3.85
N VAL A 103 -1.25 -3.11 3.79
CA VAL A 103 -0.89 -4.48 4.18
C VAL A 103 -0.45 -4.50 5.65
N THR A 104 -1.07 -5.38 6.44
CA THR A 104 -0.93 -5.48 7.89
C THR A 104 -0.91 -4.10 8.58
N PRO A 105 -1.97 -3.28 8.39
CA PRO A 105 -1.98 -1.90 8.85
C PRO A 105 -1.94 -1.78 10.38
N LEU A 106 -1.36 -0.69 10.87
CA LEU A 106 -1.26 -0.40 12.30
C LEU A 106 -2.60 0.10 12.86
N LEU A 107 -3.63 -0.75 12.91
CA LEU A 107 -4.99 -0.36 13.30
C LEU A 107 -5.16 -0.09 14.81
N ARG A 108 -4.13 -0.37 15.61
CA ARG A 108 -4.02 0.07 17.01
C ARG A 108 -3.53 1.51 17.16
N ASP A 109 -3.08 2.14 16.08
CA ASP A 109 -2.72 3.55 16.03
C ASP A 109 -3.93 4.38 15.55
N ASP A 110 -4.58 5.08 16.49
CA ASP A 110 -5.79 5.88 16.19
C ASP A 110 -5.57 6.94 15.10
N ARG A 111 -4.34 7.46 14.98
CA ARG A 111 -4.01 8.42 13.91
C ARG A 111 -3.97 7.71 12.56
N CYS A 112 -3.37 6.53 12.48
CA CYS A 112 -3.41 5.71 11.26
C CYS A 112 -4.85 5.39 10.86
N VAL A 113 -5.69 4.94 11.79
CA VAL A 113 -7.11 4.64 11.54
C VAL A 113 -7.87 5.87 11.03
N ARG A 114 -7.71 7.02 11.69
CA ARG A 114 -8.33 8.28 11.27
C ARG A 114 -7.89 8.71 9.88
N ASP A 115 -6.60 8.61 9.59
CA ASP A 115 -6.03 9.00 8.30
C ASP A 115 -6.52 8.08 7.17
N ILE A 116 -6.64 6.77 7.41
CA ILE A 116 -7.25 5.84 6.45
C ILE A 116 -8.74 6.18 6.25
N ALA A 117 -9.48 6.41 7.34
CA ALA A 117 -10.92 6.64 7.31
C ALA A 117 -11.30 7.93 6.54
N ARG A 118 -10.53 9.01 6.71
CA ARG A 118 -10.83 10.30 6.10
C ARG A 118 -10.52 10.38 4.60
N SER A 119 -9.75 9.44 4.05
CA SER A 119 -9.44 9.44 2.62
C SER A 119 -10.72 9.34 1.80
N SER A 120 -10.89 10.17 0.77
CA SER A 120 -11.98 10.03 -0.20
C SER A 120 -11.70 8.95 -1.24
N ALA A 121 -10.43 8.56 -1.43
CA ALA A 121 -10.03 7.56 -2.40
C ALA A 121 -10.38 6.14 -1.94
N PRO A 122 -10.56 5.20 -2.89
CA PRO A 122 -10.65 3.78 -2.58
C PRO A 122 -9.43 3.29 -1.82
N ALA A 123 -9.63 2.39 -0.85
CA ALA A 123 -8.54 1.68 -0.21
C ALA A 123 -8.91 0.25 0.12
N LEU A 124 -7.90 -0.62 0.17
CA LEU A 124 -7.98 -2.01 0.57
C LEU A 124 -7.10 -2.24 1.81
N LEU A 125 -7.69 -2.74 2.89
CA LEU A 125 -6.96 -3.18 4.09
C LEU A 125 -6.77 -4.69 4.01
N VAL A 126 -5.55 -5.14 4.24
CA VAL A 126 -5.18 -6.55 4.10
C VAL A 126 -4.49 -7.02 5.37
N ALA A 127 -4.93 -8.10 5.98
CA ALA A 127 -4.24 -8.73 7.11
C ALA A 127 -4.60 -10.21 7.24
N GLY A 128 -3.74 -11.00 7.87
CA GLY A 128 -4.08 -12.37 8.27
C GLY A 128 -4.70 -12.43 9.65
N SER A 129 -5.32 -13.56 10.00
CA SER A 129 -6.11 -13.67 11.24
C SER A 129 -5.25 -13.70 12.51
N ARG A 130 -3.94 -13.89 12.37
CA ARG A 130 -2.96 -13.82 13.47
C ARG A 130 -2.20 -12.49 13.52
N ASP A 131 -2.57 -11.52 12.70
CA ASP A 131 -1.97 -10.18 12.78
C ASP A 131 -2.39 -9.48 14.07
N TRP A 132 -1.44 -9.34 15.00
CA TRP A 132 -1.66 -8.70 16.28
C TRP A 132 -2.06 -7.22 16.15
N ALA A 133 -1.70 -6.56 15.05
CA ALA A 133 -2.02 -5.15 14.80
C ALA A 133 -3.43 -4.96 14.22
N TRP A 134 -4.08 -6.05 13.76
CA TRP A 134 -5.44 -6.00 13.28
C TRP A 134 -6.44 -5.76 14.43
N ASP A 135 -7.40 -4.89 14.16
CA ASP A 135 -8.54 -4.61 15.03
C ASP A 135 -9.78 -4.51 14.14
N ASP A 136 -10.70 -5.47 14.25
CA ASP A 136 -11.89 -5.55 13.41
C ASP A 136 -12.81 -4.33 13.55
N ALA A 137 -12.93 -3.77 14.75
CA ALA A 137 -13.76 -2.61 14.99
C ALA A 137 -13.12 -1.37 14.34
N ALA A 138 -11.81 -1.18 14.51
CA ALA A 138 -11.06 -0.13 13.85
C ALA A 138 -11.13 -0.26 12.32
N ALA A 139 -10.93 -1.46 11.78
CA ALA A 139 -11.01 -1.73 10.35
C ALA A 139 -12.40 -1.39 9.79
N ARG A 140 -13.47 -1.77 10.49
CA ARG A 140 -14.85 -1.42 10.10
C ARG A 140 -15.11 0.09 10.14
N ARG A 141 -14.60 0.79 11.15
CA ARG A 141 -14.73 2.26 11.26
C ARG A 141 -14.11 3.02 10.10
N THR A 142 -13.11 2.45 9.42
CA THR A 142 -12.52 3.09 8.22
C THR A 142 -13.47 3.16 7.03
N GLY A 143 -14.50 2.30 6.99
CA GLY A 143 -15.41 2.18 5.84
C GLY A 143 -14.77 1.62 4.56
N LYS A 144 -13.50 1.22 4.60
CA LYS A 144 -12.73 0.73 3.43
C LYS A 144 -12.93 -0.77 3.20
N ARG A 145 -12.58 -1.23 1.99
CA ARG A 145 -12.57 -2.67 1.65
C ARG A 145 -11.57 -3.39 2.53
N ARG A 146 -11.88 -4.63 2.91
CA ARG A 146 -11.02 -5.48 3.76
C ARG A 146 -10.83 -6.84 3.09
N LEU A 147 -9.61 -7.38 3.17
CA LEU A 147 -9.25 -8.72 2.74
C LEU A 147 -8.54 -9.44 3.89
N GLN A 148 -9.08 -10.60 4.26
CA GLN A 148 -8.50 -11.47 5.27
C GLN A 148 -7.62 -12.53 4.60
N LEU A 149 -6.31 -12.48 4.81
CA LEU A 149 -5.32 -13.41 4.26
C LEU A 149 -5.10 -14.60 5.21
N GLY A 150 -6.04 -15.54 5.22
CA GLY A 150 -5.91 -16.80 5.96
C GLY A 150 -5.43 -16.61 7.40
N THR A 151 -4.46 -17.44 7.81
CA THR A 151 -3.87 -17.47 9.15
C THR A 151 -2.57 -16.68 9.29
N CYS A 152 -2.15 -15.87 8.31
CA CYS A 152 -0.83 -15.25 8.39
C CYS A 152 -0.71 -14.24 9.56
N ASP A 153 0.50 -14.08 10.07
CA ASP A 153 0.81 -13.09 11.11
C ASP A 153 1.11 -11.70 10.51
N HIS A 154 1.59 -10.78 11.35
CA HIS A 154 1.95 -9.42 10.95
C HIS A 154 3.12 -9.33 9.94
N ALA A 155 3.94 -10.38 9.87
CA ALA A 155 5.03 -10.54 8.91
C ALA A 155 4.61 -11.34 7.67
N LEU A 156 3.32 -11.68 7.54
CA LEU A 156 2.76 -12.52 6.49
C LEU A 156 3.29 -13.97 6.52
N LEU A 157 3.68 -14.46 7.70
CA LEU A 157 4.10 -15.84 7.89
C LEU A 157 2.94 -16.69 8.40
N THR A 158 2.76 -17.89 7.84
CA THR A 158 1.77 -18.86 8.32
C THR A 158 2.45 -19.95 9.18
N GLY A 159 3.73 -20.23 8.92
CA GLY A 159 4.44 -21.38 9.46
C GLY A 159 4.38 -22.62 8.55
N ASP A 160 3.66 -22.52 7.43
CA ASP A 160 3.66 -23.48 6.32
C ASP A 160 3.91 -22.75 5.00
N TRP A 161 5.04 -23.04 4.36
CA TRP A 161 5.45 -22.38 3.12
C TRP A 161 4.43 -22.57 1.98
N ARG A 162 3.63 -23.64 1.99
CA ARG A 162 2.59 -23.83 0.96
C ARG A 162 1.45 -22.85 1.13
N GLU A 163 0.96 -22.69 2.36
CA GLU A 163 -0.04 -21.69 2.70
C GLU A 163 0.49 -20.27 2.43
N GLU A 164 1.78 -20.02 2.64
CA GLU A 164 2.41 -18.74 2.31
C GLU A 164 2.41 -18.47 0.80
N VAL A 165 2.71 -19.47 -0.04
CA VAL A 165 2.65 -19.31 -1.51
C VAL A 165 1.22 -19.02 -1.96
N GLU A 166 0.22 -19.75 -1.47
CA GLU A 166 -1.19 -19.53 -1.79
C GLU A 166 -1.67 -18.14 -1.33
N MET A 167 -1.31 -17.75 -0.11
CA MET A 167 -1.60 -16.42 0.42
C MET A 167 -0.97 -15.31 -0.42
N LEU A 168 0.26 -15.49 -0.87
CA LEU A 168 0.96 -14.52 -1.71
C LEU A 168 0.33 -14.40 -3.10
N GLU A 169 -0.21 -15.49 -3.66
CA GLU A 169 -0.99 -15.46 -4.90
C GLU A 169 -2.27 -14.64 -4.71
N VAL A 170 -3.02 -14.89 -3.63
CA VAL A 170 -4.24 -14.15 -3.29
C VAL A 170 -3.95 -12.66 -3.10
N LEU A 171 -2.90 -12.32 -2.33
CA LEU A 171 -2.47 -10.94 -2.12
C LEU A 171 -2.10 -10.25 -3.43
N THR A 172 -1.28 -10.91 -4.25
CA THR A 172 -0.83 -10.38 -5.55
C THR A 172 -2.01 -10.11 -6.48
N SER A 173 -2.93 -11.08 -6.58
CA SER A 173 -4.13 -10.96 -7.41
C SER A 173 -5.02 -9.82 -6.92
N ALA A 174 -5.27 -9.73 -5.61
CA ALA A 174 -6.12 -8.69 -5.04
C ALA A 174 -5.55 -7.27 -5.25
N VAL A 175 -4.22 -7.10 -5.19
CA VAL A 175 -3.58 -5.80 -5.47
C VAL A 175 -3.70 -5.45 -6.96
N ALA A 176 -3.48 -6.41 -7.86
CA ALA A 176 -3.64 -6.21 -9.30
C ALA A 176 -5.10 -5.89 -9.69
N ASP A 177 -6.07 -6.62 -9.12
CA ASP A 177 -7.50 -6.36 -9.29
C ASP A 177 -7.86 -4.96 -8.77
N PHE A 178 -7.41 -4.62 -7.55
CA PHE A 178 -7.63 -3.29 -6.99
C PHE A 178 -7.07 -2.19 -7.89
N ALA A 179 -5.86 -2.38 -8.43
CA ALA A 179 -5.24 -1.46 -9.36
C ALA A 179 -6.07 -1.26 -10.64
N ARG A 180 -6.69 -2.33 -11.16
CA ARG A 180 -7.62 -2.23 -12.31
C ARG A 180 -8.93 -1.54 -11.95
N ASP A 181 -9.53 -1.85 -10.80
CA ASP A 181 -10.86 -1.35 -10.42
C ASP A 181 -10.96 0.18 -10.42
N PHE A 182 -9.97 0.89 -9.84
CA PHE A 182 -10.00 2.35 -9.80
C PHE A 182 -9.47 3.00 -11.09
N THR A 183 -8.96 2.21 -12.05
CA THR A 183 -8.57 2.72 -13.37
C THR A 183 -9.78 2.91 -14.30
N CYS A 184 -10.84 2.11 -14.14
CA CYS A 184 -12.01 2.12 -15.04
C CYS A 184 -12.96 3.32 -14.84
N VAL A 185 -12.80 4.11 -13.78
CA VAL A 185 -13.74 5.20 -13.44
C VAL A 185 -13.57 6.45 -14.33
N ASN A 186 -12.46 6.57 -15.09
CA ASN A 186 -12.16 7.77 -15.89
C ASN A 186 -12.41 7.63 -17.41
N SER A 187 -13.10 6.59 -17.87
CA SER A 187 -13.38 6.39 -19.32
C SER A 187 -14.79 6.79 -19.77
N GLY A 188 -15.52 7.56 -18.96
CA GLY A 188 -16.89 7.93 -19.27
C GLY A 188 -17.27 9.32 -18.80
N VAL A 189 -16.74 10.35 -19.47
CA VAL A 189 -17.42 11.63 -19.71
C VAL A 189 -16.92 12.19 -21.04
#